data_AF-A0A6C0DG71-F1
#
_entry.id   AF-A0A6C0DG71-F1
#
_cell.length_a   1.000
_cell.length_b   1.000
_cell.length_c   1.000
_cell.angle_alpha   90.00
_cell.angle_beta   90.00
_cell.angle_gamma   90.00
#
_symmetry.space_group_name_H-M   'P 1'
#
loop_
_entity.id
_entity.type
_entity.pdbx_description
1 polymer ?
#
loop_
_entity_poly.entity_id
_entity_poly.type
_entity_poly.pdbx_seq_one_letter_code
_entity_poly.pdbx_strand_id
1 'polypeptide(L)'
;MTIQVLVSNIDNETFQKILDYYNSNKSGDDEILERLDRAEGGFQIKLPENEIVKRGENYRIRQLRWSKGNLIVAPYTIGFTEKQEMLLFDALNYALNGNVTWR
;
A
#
# COMPACT_ATOMS: atom_id res chain seq x y z
N MET A 1 -1.29 -3.84 10.87
CA MET A 1 -2.54 -3.17 11.32
C MET A 1 -3.49 -3.11 10.12
N THR A 2 -4.79 -2.82 10.28
CA THR A 2 -5.68 -2.69 9.11
C THR A 2 -5.99 -1.23 8.86
N ILE A 3 -5.77 -0.75 7.63
CA ILE A 3 -6.18 0.60 7.22
C ILE A 3 -7.58 0.50 6.61
N GLN A 4 -8.54 1.22 7.19
CA GLN A 4 -9.89 1.34 6.65
C GLN A 4 -10.01 2.68 5.90
N VAL A 5 -10.54 2.62 4.69
CA VAL A 5 -10.86 3.78 3.86
C VAL A 5 -12.37 3.97 3.82
N LEU A 6 -12.81 5.19 4.15
CA LEU A 6 -14.23 5.51 4.37
C LEU A 6 -14.93 6.03 3.11
N VAL A 7 -14.17 6.33 2.05
CA VAL A 7 -14.72 6.69 0.74
C VAL A 7 -15.05 5.45 -0.08
N SER A 8 -16.09 5.52 -0.90
CA SER A 8 -16.54 4.41 -1.74
C SER A 8 -15.75 4.24 -3.04
N ASN A 9 -15.04 5.28 -3.47
CA ASN A 9 -14.24 5.27 -4.69
C ASN A 9 -12.99 6.15 -4.55
N ILE A 10 -11.89 5.74 -5.17
CA ILE A 10 -10.65 6.51 -5.30
C ILE A 10 -10.36 6.62 -6.80
N ASP A 11 -10.48 7.82 -7.35
CA ASP A 11 -10.16 8.07 -8.75
C ASP A 11 -8.64 8.04 -9.02
N ASN A 12 -8.26 8.09 -10.29
CA ASN A 12 -6.84 8.02 -10.68
C ASN A 12 -6.03 9.21 -10.19
N GLU A 13 -6.62 10.40 -10.10
CA GLU A 13 -5.93 11.59 -9.62
C GLU A 13 -5.63 11.48 -8.11
N THR A 14 -6.62 11.07 -7.33
CA THR A 14 -6.49 10.84 -5.90
C THR A 14 -5.52 9.70 -5.62
N PHE A 15 -5.58 8.63 -6.41
CA PHE A 15 -4.62 7.53 -6.31
C PHE A 15 -3.19 8.01 -6.57
N GLN A 16 -2.99 8.84 -7.61
CA GLN A 16 -1.68 9.41 -7.91
C GLN A 16 -1.18 10.31 -6.76
N LYS A 17 -2.04 11.13 -6.17
CA LYS A 17 -1.71 11.95 -4.98
C LYS A 17 -1.22 11.11 -3.81
N ILE A 18 -1.81 9.93 -3.58
CA ILE A 18 -1.36 8.99 -2.54
C ILE A 18 0.07 8.50 -2.84
N LEU A 19 0.33 8.07 -4.08
CA LEU A 19 1.65 7.61 -4.50
C LEU A 19 2.70 8.72 -4.37
N ASP A 20 2.38 9.92 -4.85
CA ASP A 20 3.28 11.07 -4.83
C ASP A 20 3.62 11.48 -3.40
N TYR A 21 2.62 11.55 -2.50
CA TYR A 21 2.85 11.84 -1.10
C TYR A 21 3.75 10.78 -0.46
N TYR A 22 3.44 9.50 -0.63
CA TYR A 22 4.26 8.44 -0.05
C TYR A 22 5.71 8.52 -0.55
N ASN A 23 5.89 8.59 -1.87
CA ASN A 23 7.20 8.51 -2.50
C ASN A 23 8.06 9.77 -2.29
N SER A 24 7.46 10.92 -1.98
CA SER A 24 8.19 12.14 -1.60
C SER A 24 8.57 12.18 -0.11
N ASN A 25 7.92 11.38 0.74
CA ASN A 25 8.14 11.38 2.19
C ASN A 25 8.85 10.12 2.72
N LYS A 26 9.01 9.08 1.88
CA LYS A 26 9.84 7.91 2.22
C LYS A 26 11.30 8.33 2.42
N SER A 27 12.08 7.52 3.16
CA SER A 27 13.52 7.75 3.24
C SER A 27 14.19 7.50 1.89
N GLY A 28 15.35 8.12 1.65
CA GLY A 28 16.00 8.13 0.32
C GLY A 28 16.11 6.75 -0.32
N ASP A 29 16.66 5.79 0.44
CA ASP A 29 16.89 4.42 -0.02
C ASP A 29 15.69 3.48 0.15
N ASP A 30 14.60 3.92 0.79
CA ASP A 30 13.40 3.10 0.93
C ASP A 30 12.79 2.79 -0.45
N GLU A 31 12.15 1.64 -0.59
CA GLU A 31 11.54 1.24 -1.84
C GLU A 31 10.30 2.09 -2.17
N ILE A 32 10.00 2.21 -3.47
CA ILE A 32 8.87 2.99 -3.96
C ILE A 32 7.54 2.26 -3.77
N LEU A 33 6.50 3.03 -3.48
CA LEU A 33 5.11 2.60 -3.51
C LEU A 33 4.58 2.67 -4.94
N GLU A 34 3.95 1.59 -5.37
CA GLU A 34 3.32 1.47 -6.68
C GLU A 34 1.87 0.98 -6.54
N ARG A 35 1.08 1.17 -7.60
CA ARG A 35 -0.23 0.52 -7.71
C ARG A 35 -0.04 -0.99 -7.83
N LEU A 36 -0.83 -1.77 -7.08
CA LEU A 36 -0.84 -3.22 -7.20
C LEU A 36 -1.60 -3.64 -8.47
N ASP A 37 -0.92 -4.32 -9.38
CA ASP A 37 -1.51 -4.87 -10.62
C ASP A 37 -2.12 -6.26 -10.38
N ARG A 38 -3.21 -6.28 -9.61
CA ARG A 38 -4.04 -7.47 -9.30
C ARG A 38 -5.52 -7.09 -9.38
N ALA A 39 -6.39 -8.08 -9.52
CA ALA A 39 -7.84 -7.85 -9.71
C ALA A 39 -8.47 -7.07 -8.55
N GLU A 40 -8.00 -7.28 -7.32
CA GLU A 40 -8.44 -6.56 -6.14
C GLU A 40 -7.91 -5.12 -6.10
N GLY A 41 -6.78 -4.86 -6.78
CA GLY A 41 -6.01 -3.62 -6.66
C GLY A 41 -5.44 -3.41 -5.26
N GLY A 42 -4.92 -2.20 -5.03
CA GLY A 42 -4.29 -1.81 -3.77
C GLY A 42 -2.90 -1.25 -4.01
N PHE A 43 -1.99 -1.54 -3.09
CA PHE A 43 -0.63 -0.98 -3.09
C PHE A 43 0.41 -2.08 -3.03
N GLN A 44 1.54 -1.84 -3.69
CA GLN A 44 2.67 -2.74 -3.67
C GLN A 44 3.99 -1.99 -3.49
N ILE A 45 4.97 -2.71 -2.95
CA ILE A 45 6.38 -2.31 -2.91
C ILE A 45 7.19 -3.51 -3.40
N LYS A 46 8.05 -3.32 -4.40
CA LYS A 46 8.91 -4.40 -4.90
C LYS A 46 9.97 -4.74 -3.86
N LEU A 47 10.15 -6.04 -3.61
CA LEU A 47 11.21 -6.50 -2.73
C LEU A 47 12.55 -6.55 -3.47
N PRO A 48 13.64 -6.12 -2.83
CA PRO A 48 14.99 -6.41 -3.30
C PRO A 48 15.20 -7.91 -3.53
N GLU A 49 16.05 -8.28 -4.51
CA GLU A 49 16.24 -9.69 -4.90
C GLU A 49 16.76 -10.57 -3.76
N ASN A 50 17.56 -9.99 -2.86
CA ASN A 50 18.09 -10.63 -1.66
C ASN A 50 17.04 -10.87 -0.56
N GLU A 51 15.84 -10.28 -0.65
CA GLU A 51 14.73 -10.50 0.30
C GLU A 51 13.70 -11.52 -0.19
N ILE A 52 13.85 -12.06 -1.41
CA ILE A 52 12.90 -13.00 -1.99
C ILE A 52 13.03 -14.38 -1.32
N VAL A 53 12.10 -14.68 -0.41
CA VAL A 53 12.13 -15.91 0.41
C VAL A 53 11.53 -17.14 -0.29
N LYS A 54 10.71 -16.97 -1.33
CA LYS A 54 9.97 -18.04 -2.00
C LYS A 54 9.76 -17.76 -3.49
N ARG A 55 9.52 -18.83 -4.27
CA ARG A 55 9.11 -18.73 -5.67
C ARG A 55 7.65 -18.28 -5.76
N GLY A 56 7.35 -17.42 -6.72
CA GLY A 56 6.01 -16.91 -7.00
C GLY A 56 5.92 -15.39 -6.90
N GLU A 57 5.09 -14.76 -7.74
CA GLU A 57 5.03 -13.30 -7.87
C GLU A 57 4.61 -12.59 -6.57
N ASN A 58 3.72 -13.20 -5.78
CA ASN A 58 3.28 -12.63 -4.49
C ASN A 58 4.40 -12.55 -3.44
N TYR A 59 5.50 -13.27 -3.63
CA TYR A 59 6.65 -13.27 -2.73
C TYR A 59 7.79 -12.35 -3.21
N ARG A 60 7.56 -11.60 -4.29
CA ARG A 60 8.47 -10.59 -4.83
C ARG A 60 8.05 -9.16 -4.52
N ILE A 61 6.90 -9.00 -3.87
CA ILE A 61 6.33 -7.71 -3.50
C ILE A 61 5.78 -7.78 -2.08
N ARG A 62 5.92 -6.69 -1.33
CA ARG A 62 5.03 -6.38 -0.22
C ARG A 62 3.74 -5.83 -0.80
N GLN A 63 2.60 -6.23 -0.27
CA GLN A 63 1.31 -5.87 -0.83
C GLN A 63 0.22 -5.70 0.23
N LEU A 64 -0.64 -4.71 -0.01
CA LEU A 64 -1.91 -4.53 0.67
C LEU A 64 -3.01 -4.47 -0.39
N ARG A 65 -4.05 -5.30 -0.22
CA ARG A 65 -5.15 -5.43 -1.19
C ARG A 65 -6.43 -4.82 -0.67
N TRP A 66 -7.25 -4.28 -1.57
CA TRP A 66 -8.58 -3.84 -1.19
C TRP A 66 -9.49 -5.02 -0.82
N SER A 67 -10.19 -4.89 0.29
CA SER A 67 -11.23 -5.81 0.73
C SER A 67 -12.25 -5.09 1.60
N LYS A 68 -13.48 -4.92 1.08
CA LYS A 68 -14.62 -4.32 1.80
C LYS A 68 -14.28 -2.94 2.43
N GLY A 69 -13.58 -2.08 1.70
CA GLY A 69 -13.15 -0.76 2.18
C GLY A 69 -11.93 -0.79 3.11
N ASN A 70 -11.23 -1.92 3.21
CA ASN A 70 -10.02 -2.05 4.01
C ASN A 70 -8.83 -2.43 3.11
N LEU A 71 -7.63 -2.00 3.49
CA LEU A 71 -6.38 -2.52 2.97
C LEU A 71 -5.90 -3.63 3.89
N ILE A 72 -5.83 -4.85 3.36
CA ILE A 72 -5.48 -6.05 4.12
C ILE A 72 -4.27 -6.75 3.52
N VAL A 73 -3.55 -7.49 4.36
CA VAL A 73 -2.59 -8.50 3.90
C VAL A 73 -3.38 -9.74 3.51
N ALA A 74 -3.37 -10.09 2.23
CA ALA A 74 -4.08 -11.27 1.75
C ALA A 74 -3.34 -12.57 2.15
N PRO A 75 -4.04 -13.71 2.27
CA PRO A 75 -3.40 -15.00 2.55
C PRO A 75 -2.27 -15.30 1.55
N TYR A 76 -1.17 -15.86 2.06
CA TYR A 76 0.02 -16.24 1.26
C TYR A 76 0.73 -15.08 0.55
N THR A 77 0.58 -13.86 1.06
CA THR A 77 1.31 -12.67 0.58
C THR A 77 2.22 -12.10 1.66
N ILE A 78 3.10 -11.18 1.27
CA ILE A 78 3.98 -10.45 2.20
C ILE A 78 3.36 -9.08 2.45
N GLY A 79 3.14 -8.72 3.71
CA GLY A 79 2.61 -7.42 4.10
C GLY A 79 3.66 -6.31 4.13
N PHE A 80 3.18 -5.09 4.28
CA PHE A 80 4.02 -3.92 4.51
C PHE A 80 4.65 -4.00 5.92
N THR A 81 5.79 -3.35 6.11
CA THR A 81 6.34 -3.13 7.45
C THR A 81 5.51 -2.08 8.19
N GLU A 82 5.62 -2.00 9.51
CA GLU A 82 4.93 -0.97 10.30
C GLU A 82 5.24 0.45 9.81
N LYS A 83 6.51 0.76 9.51
CA LYS A 83 6.93 2.04 8.92
C LYS A 83 6.21 2.33 7.60
N GLN A 84 6.13 1.32 6.72
CA GLN A 84 5.46 1.44 5.42
C GLN A 84 3.94 1.60 5.58
N GLU A 85 3.32 0.87 6.52
CA GLU A 85 1.89 1.02 6.83
C GLU A 85 1.57 2.42 7.38
N MET A 86 2.39 2.94 8.30
CA MET A 86 2.21 4.29 8.84
C MET A 86 2.33 5.36 7.75
N LEU A 87 3.36 5.27 6.90
CA LEU A 87 3.53 6.24 5.81
C LEU A 87 2.40 6.15 4.77
N LEU A 88 1.91 4.94 4.49
CA LEU A 88 0.74 4.76 3.63
C LEU A 88 -0.54 5.34 4.26
N PHE A 89 -0.72 5.18 5.57
CA PHE A 89 -1.83 5.78 6.30
C PHE A 89 -1.80 7.30 6.21
N ASP A 90 -0.64 7.93 6.37
CA ASP A 90 -0.47 9.38 6.23
C ASP A 90 -0.78 9.84 4.80
N ALA A 91 -0.27 9.12 3.79
CA ALA A 91 -0.53 9.41 2.39
C ALA A 91 -2.03 9.32 2.03
N LEU A 92 -2.72 8.29 2.54
CA LEU A 92 -4.15 8.13 2.39
C LEU A 92 -4.91 9.27 3.09
N ASN A 93 -4.53 9.63 4.33
CA ASN A 93 -5.16 10.73 5.05
C ASN A 93 -5.03 12.06 4.33
N TYR A 94 -3.84 12.34 3.81
CA TYR A 94 -3.56 13.54 3.02
C TYR A 94 -4.44 13.61 1.78
N ALA A 95 -4.44 12.56 0.95
CA ALA A 95 -5.16 12.56 -0.31
C ALA A 95 -6.69 12.46 -0.16
N LEU A 96 -7.16 11.84 0.93
CA LEU A 96 -8.59 11.59 1.18
C LEU A 96 -9.20 12.54 2.23
N ASN A 97 -8.49 13.60 2.61
CA ASN A 97 -8.96 14.60 3.58
C ASN A 97 -9.44 13.98 4.90
N GLY A 98 -8.67 13.05 5.47
CA GLY A 98 -8.97 12.42 6.76
C GLY A 98 -10.03 11.31 6.74
N ASN A 99 -10.48 10.85 5.56
CA ASN A 99 -11.46 9.75 5.45
C ASN A 99 -10.82 8.36 5.56
N VAL A 100 -9.94 8.19 6.55
CA VAL A 100 -9.12 6.98 6.77
C VAL A 100 -8.99 6.72 8.28
N THR A 101 -9.04 5.46 8.70
CA THR A 101 -8.87 5.10 10.13
C THR A 101 -8.13 3.77 10.29
N TRP A 102 -7.56 3.56 11.47
CA TRP A 102 -7.00 2.26 11.88
C TRP A 102 -8.11 1.35 12.41
N ARG A 103 -8.00 0.05 12.13
CA ARG A 103 -8.91 -0.99 12.61
C ARG A 103 -8.18 -2.24 13.09
#